data_AF-A0A3N6UMY3-F1
#
_entry.id   AF-A0A3N6UMY3-F1
#
_cell.length_a   1.000
_cell.length_b   1.000
_cell.length_c   1.000
_cell.angle_alpha   90.00
_cell.angle_beta   90.00
_cell.angle_gamma   90.00
#
_symmetry.space_group_name_H-M   'P 1'
#
loop_
_entity.id
_entity.type
_entity.pdbx_description
1 polymer ?
#
loop_
_entity_poly.entity_id
_entity_poly.type
_entity_poly.pdbx_seq_one_letter_code
_entity_poly.pdbx_strand_id
1 'polypeptide(L)' 'MGGCDWLDWNELSRLGLIRRINTEVLHPVGLALFRDPESGHSPGVLISPDGTWTSAAEIIKGRKP' A
#
# COMPACT_ATOMS: atom_id res chain seq x y z
N MET A 1 24.65 -6.46 21.30
CA MET A 1 23.27 -6.37 20.79
C MET A 1 23.37 -6.38 19.28
N GLY A 2 23.05 -7.50 18.62
CA GLY A 2 23.02 -7.55 17.16
C GLY A 2 21.85 -6.71 16.67
N GLY A 3 22.12 -5.71 15.84
CA GLY A 3 21.07 -4.83 15.29
C GLY A 3 20.11 -5.66 14.44
N CYS A 4 18.81 -5.40 14.57
CA CYS A 4 17.87 -5.87 13.57
C CYS A 4 18.21 -5.16 12.25
N ASP A 5 18.48 -5.93 11.20
CA ASP A 5 18.44 -5.39 9.85
C ASP A 5 17.02 -4.86 9.58
N TRP A 6 16.92 -3.67 8.98
CA TRP A 6 15.64 -3.06 8.65
C TRP A 6 15.53 -2.87 7.13
N LEU A 7 14.30 -2.93 6.64
CA LEU A 7 13.97 -2.57 5.26
C LEU A 7 13.34 -1.19 5.25
N ASP A 8 13.77 -0.34 4.33
CA ASP A 8 13.10 0.94 4.10
C ASP A 8 11.81 0.80 3.27
N TRP A 9 11.06 1.89 3.14
CA TRP A 9 9.79 1.88 2.39
C TRP A 9 9.97 1.61 0.89
N ASN A 10 11.12 1.95 0.30
CA ASN A 10 11.43 1.67 -1.09
C ASN A 10 11.69 0.17 -1.30
N GLU A 11 12.40 -0.46 -0.37
CA GLU A 11 12.63 -1.90 -0.40
C GLU A 11 11.32 -2.68 -0.22
N LEU A 12 10.48 -2.29 0.75
CA LEU A 12 9.14 -2.86 0.92
C LEU A 12 8.28 -2.67 -0.34
N SER A 13 8.35 -1.51 -0.98
CA SER A 13 7.65 -1.22 -2.24
C SER A 13 8.15 -2.11 -3.39
N ARG A 14 9.48 -2.28 -3.52
CA ARG A 14 10.11 -3.12 -4.55
C ARG A 14 9.73 -4.59 -4.41
N LEU A 15 9.53 -5.06 -3.17
CA LEU A 15 9.03 -6.40 -2.88
C LEU A 15 7.51 -6.54 -3.09
N GLY A 16 6.80 -5.47 -3.46
CA GLY A 16 5.36 -5.46 -3.64
C GLY A 16 4.56 -5.49 -2.34
N LEU A 17 5.23 -5.35 -1.18
CA LEU A 17 4.61 -5.51 0.13
C LEU A 17 3.68 -4.35 0.48
N ILE A 18 4.03 -3.12 0.12
CA ILE A 18 3.13 -1.95 0.32
C ILE A 18 1.81 -2.18 -0.40
N ARG A 19 1.85 -2.65 -1.65
CA ARG A 19 0.65 -2.95 -2.43
C ARG A 19 -0.19 -4.05 -1.77
N ARG A 20 0.46 -5.08 -1.24
CA ARG A 20 -0.22 -6.19 -0.57
C ARG A 20 -0.89 -5.76 0.72
N ILE A 21 -0.17 -5.04 1.59
CA ILE A 21 -0.71 -4.46 2.83
C ILE A 21 -1.91 -3.55 2.53
N ASN A 22 -1.77 -2.68 1.52
CA ASN A 22 -2.86 -1.84 1.08
C ASN A 22 -4.08 -2.66 0.67
N THR A 23 -3.90 -3.65 -0.19
CA THR A 23 -5.02 -4.43 -0.73
C THR A 23 -5.71 -5.29 0.34
N GLU A 24 -4.93 -5.95 1.20
CA GLU A 24 -5.45 -6.97 2.12
C GLU A 24 -5.91 -6.37 3.45
N VAL A 25 -5.29 -5.28 3.92
CA VAL A 25 -5.50 -4.76 5.27
C VAL A 25 -6.10 -3.36 5.27
N LEU A 26 -5.52 -2.42 4.52
CA LEU A 26 -5.85 -0.99 4.68
C LEU A 26 -7.05 -0.57 3.81
N HIS A 27 -7.10 -1.01 2.56
CA HIS A 27 -8.19 -0.69 1.64
C HIS A 27 -9.58 -1.08 2.15
N PRO A 28 -9.78 -2.25 2.78
CA PRO A 28 -11.08 -2.64 3.35
C PRO A 28 -11.56 -1.73 4.49
N VAL A 29 -10.64 -1.01 5.15
CA VAL A 29 -10.95 -0.06 6.24
C VAL A 29 -10.81 1.40 5.79
N GLY A 30 -10.76 1.64 4.48
CA GLY A 30 -10.71 2.99 3.91
C GLY A 30 -9.35 3.69 4.04
N LEU A 31 -8.26 2.96 4.25
CA LEU A 31 -6.92 3.51 4.39
C LEU A 31 -6.01 3.08 3.23
N ALA A 32 -5.00 3.90 2.90
CA ALA A 32 -3.96 3.51 1.95
C ALA A 32 -2.60 4.09 2.35
N LEU A 33 -1.63 3.22 2.58
CA LEU A 33 -0.23 3.56 2.78
C LEU A 33 0.40 4.00 1.46
N PHE A 34 1.20 5.06 1.51
CA PHE A 34 1.98 5.51 0.37
C PHE A 34 3.38 5.92 0.81
N ARG A 35 4.26 6.07 -0.18
CA ARG A 35 5.63 6.53 0.02
C ARG A 35 5.94 7.59 -1.04
N ASP A 36 6.78 8.54 -0.66
CA ASP A 36 7.44 9.42 -1.61
C ASP A 36 8.61 8.65 -2.27
N PRO A 37 8.63 8.49 -3.60
CA PRO A 37 9.61 7.66 -4.27
C PRO A 37 11.03 8.23 -4.27
N GLU A 38 11.19 9.53 -4.12
CA GLU A 38 12.48 10.23 -4.17
C GLU A 38 13.19 10.18 -2.82
N SER A 39 12.46 10.46 -1.74
CA SER A 39 12.99 10.42 -0.36
C SER A 39 12.89 9.05 0.28
N GLY A 40 11.99 8.18 -0.20
CA GLY A 40 11.73 6.88 0.42
C GLY A 40 11.02 6.95 1.76
N HIS A 41 10.44 8.09 2.12
CA HIS A 41 9.65 8.25 3.34
C HIS A 41 8.16 8.07 3.09
N SER A 42 7.45 7.52 4.09
CA SER A 42 5.99 7.57 4.14
C SER A 42 5.58 8.72 5.07
N PRO A 43 4.95 9.80 4.56
CA PRO A 43 4.50 10.89 5.40
C PRO A 43 3.20 10.57 6.16
N GLY A 44 2.53 9.45 5.83
CA GLY A 44 1.30 9.01 6.48
C GLY A 44 0.48 8.05 5.64
N VAL A 45 -0.83 7.98 5.94
CA VAL A 45 -1.82 7.19 5.21
C VAL A 45 -2.88 8.11 4.60
N LEU A 46 -3.40 7.72 3.44
CA LEU A 46 -4.55 8.36 2.81
C LEU A 46 -5.84 7.76 3.38
N ILE A 47 -6.87 8.60 3.51
CA ILE A 47 -8.20 8.20 3.96
C ILE A 47 -9.14 8.28 2.76
N SER A 48 -9.89 7.21 2.51
CA SER A 48 -10.89 7.17 1.44
C SER A 48 -12.09 8.05 1.79
N PRO A 49 -12.60 8.84 0.84
CA PRO A 49 -13.78 9.68 1.05
C PRO A 49 -15.09 8.87 1.15
N ASP A 50 -15.10 7.64 0.64
CA ASP A 50 -16.23 6.72 0.56
C ASP A 50 -16.11 5.52 1.51
N GLY A 51 -15.08 5.50 2.37
CA GLY A 51 -14.84 4.49 3.40
C GLY A 51 -14.13 3.22 2.93
N THR A 52 -13.88 3.03 1.63
CA THR A 52 -13.11 1.90 1.09
C THR A 52 -12.26 2.30 -0.12
N TRP A 53 -11.15 1.59 -0.35
CA TRP A 53 -10.37 1.73 -1.59
C TRP A 53 -10.52 0.47 -2.44
N THR A 54 -10.91 0.60 -3.71
CA THR A 54 -11.00 -0.55 -4.62
C THR A 54 -9.66 -0.78 -5.34
N SER A 55 -9.14 -2.00 -5.29
CA SER A 55 -7.92 -2.32 -6.04
C SER A 55 -8.21 -2.40 -7.55
N ALA A 56 -7.31 -1.90 -8.40
CA ALA A 56 -7.48 -2.00 -9.85
C ALA A 56 -7.61 -3.46 -10.35
N ALA A 57 -7.08 -4.44 -9.61
CA ALA A 57 -7.23 -5.86 -9.94
C ALA A 57 -8.68 -6.35 -9.78
N GLU A 58 -9.42 -5.81 -8.81
CA GLU A 58 -10.86 -6.09 -8.63
C GLU A 58 -11.68 -5.46 -9.77
N ILE A 59 -11.32 -4.24 -10.18
CA ILE A 59 -11.95 -3.54 -11.33
C ILE A 59 -11.77 -4.34 -12.62
N ILE A 60 -10.58 -4.92 -12.83
CA ILE A 60 -10.29 -5.73 -14.03
C ILE A 60 -11.04 -7.07 -14.01
N LYS A 61 -11.24 -7.70 -12.84
CA LYS A 61 -12.05 -8.93 -12.73
C LYS A 61 -13.54 -8.71 -12.99
N GLY A 62 -14.06 -7.52 -12.71
CA GLY A 62 -15.46 -7.16 -12.94
C GLY A 62 -15.82 -6.78 -14.39
N ARG A 63 -14.82 -6.55 -15.25
CA ARG A 63 -15.04 -6.23 -16.67
C ARG A 63 -15.22 -7.53 -17.46
N LYS A 64 -16.47 -8.00 -17.60
CA LYS A 64 -16.80 -8.95 -18.68
C LYS A 64 -16.50 -8.27 -20.03
N PRO A 65 -15.98 -9.02 -21.03
CA PRO A 65 -15.70 -8.48 -22.36
C PRO A 65 -16.96 -7.88 -23.01
#